data_AF-A0A095A5A8-F1
#
_entry.id   AF-A0A095A5A8-F1
#
_cell.length_a   1.000
_cell.length_b   1.000
_cell.length_c   1.000
_cell.angle_alpha   90.00
_cell.angle_beta   90.00
_cell.angle_gamma   90.00
#
_symmetry.space_group_name_H-M   'P 1'
#
loop_
_entity.id
_entity.type
_entity.pdbx_description
1 polymer ?
#
loop_
_entity_poly.entity_id
_entity_poly.type
_entity_poly.pdbx_seq_one_letter_code
_entity_poly.pdbx_strand_id
1 'polypeptide(L)'
;MCEFSMILTGAAFFHKYYTFAYTSEMSPDIRNMVDNYFNCEDIAMNFLLAHITRKPPLKVTLHWSFDCVYCGSTLHDRPDHYAARSRCINWLTNHYGYNPLMYSQYRADSVLFKTRIPLGKQKCYKYI
;
A
#
# COMPACT_ATOMS: atom_id res chain seq x y z
N MET A 1 13.84 -8.82 12.52
CA MET A 1 12.39 -8.55 12.67
C MET A 1 11.85 -8.11 11.31
N CYS A 2 10.60 -8.43 10.96
CA CYS A 2 10.05 -8.10 9.63
C CYS A 2 9.50 -6.67 9.64
N GLU A 3 10.11 -5.78 8.86
CA GLU A 3 9.72 -4.37 8.71
C GLU A 3 9.02 -4.12 7.38
N PHE A 4 8.19 -3.08 7.34
CA PHE A 4 7.55 -2.61 6.12
C PHE A 4 7.49 -1.09 6.12
N SER A 5 7.59 -0.47 4.95
CA SER A 5 7.56 0.99 4.79
C SER A 5 6.48 1.48 3.82
N MET A 6 5.69 0.55 3.26
CA MET A 6 4.64 0.84 2.31
C MET A 6 3.43 -0.08 2.51
N ILE A 7 2.25 0.40 2.13
CA ILE A 7 1.01 -0.38 2.01
C ILE A 7 0.47 -0.21 0.60
N LEU A 8 0.15 -1.32 -0.08
CA LEU A 8 -0.36 -1.28 -1.44
C LEU A 8 -1.78 -0.70 -1.45
N THR A 9 -2.05 0.28 -2.33
CA THR A 9 -3.33 0.98 -2.41
C THR A 9 -4.50 0.09 -2.84
N GLY A 10 -4.23 -1.07 -3.43
CA GLY A 10 -5.25 -2.06 -3.80
C GLY A 10 -6.07 -2.63 -2.63
N ALA A 11 -5.56 -2.54 -1.40
CA ALA A 11 -6.25 -2.98 -0.19
C ALA A 11 -5.92 -2.06 1.00
N ALA A 12 -6.15 -0.75 0.84
CA ALA A 12 -5.84 0.26 1.84
C ALA A 12 -6.99 1.24 2.08
N PHE A 13 -7.02 1.80 3.29
CA PHE A 13 -7.83 2.96 3.63
C PHE A 13 -6.91 4.12 3.96
N PHE A 14 -7.22 5.30 3.44
CA PHE A 14 -6.52 6.54 3.74
C PHE A 14 -7.48 7.73 3.61
N HIS A 15 -7.10 8.86 4.20
CA HIS A 15 -7.95 10.05 4.18
C HIS A 15 -8.11 10.61 2.76
N LYS A 16 -9.34 10.99 2.36
CA LYS A 16 -9.66 11.49 1.00
C LYS A 16 -8.78 12.65 0.51
N TYR A 17 -8.26 13.44 1.46
CA TYR A 17 -7.32 14.52 1.17
C TYR A 17 -6.11 14.04 0.38
N TYR A 18 -5.59 12.84 0.65
CA TYR A 18 -4.41 12.36 -0.05
C TYR A 18 -4.69 11.99 -1.51
N THR A 19 -5.93 11.65 -1.87
CA THR A 19 -6.31 11.55 -3.28
C THR A 19 -6.25 12.91 -3.96
N PHE A 20 -6.76 13.96 -3.31
CA PHE A 20 -6.65 15.33 -3.82
C PHE A 20 -5.18 15.76 -3.93
N ALA A 21 -4.37 15.55 -2.90
CA ALA A 21 -2.94 15.88 -2.91
C ALA A 21 -2.21 15.13 -4.03
N TYR A 22 -2.52 13.84 -4.24
CA TYR A 22 -1.95 13.06 -5.34
C TYR A 22 -2.32 13.65 -6.70
N THR A 23 -3.57 14.05 -6.92
CA THR A 23 -4.02 14.55 -8.23
C THR A 23 -3.58 16.00 -8.48
N SER A 24 -3.63 16.85 -7.46
CA SER A 24 -3.57 18.30 -7.61
C SER A 24 -2.28 18.94 -7.07
N GLU A 25 -1.65 18.34 -6.05
CA GLU A 25 -0.44 18.90 -5.41
C GLU A 25 0.84 18.17 -5.84
N MET A 26 0.76 16.87 -6.16
CA MET A 26 1.89 16.09 -6.61
C MET A 26 2.41 16.61 -7.96
N SER A 27 3.73 16.68 -8.06
CA SER A 27 4.43 17.07 -9.30
C SER A 27 3.88 16.31 -10.51
N PRO A 28 3.52 17.01 -11.60
CA PRO A 28 3.07 16.37 -12.83
C PRO A 28 4.07 15.33 -13.36
N ASP A 29 5.37 15.52 -13.15
CA ASP A 29 6.40 14.57 -13.58
C ASP A 29 6.26 13.21 -12.89
N ILE A 30 5.90 13.21 -11.61
CA ILE A 30 5.65 11.96 -10.86
C ILE A 30 4.42 11.25 -11.44
N ARG A 31 3.34 11.99 -11.70
CA ARG A 31 2.12 11.41 -12.29
C ARG A 31 2.38 10.87 -13.69
N ASN A 32 3.10 11.62 -14.53
CA ASN A 32 3.52 11.18 -15.86
C ASN A 32 4.40 9.92 -15.80
N MET A 33 5.30 9.82 -14.83
CA MET A 33 6.12 8.60 -14.63
C MET A 33 5.24 7.38 -14.32
N VAL A 34 4.25 7.53 -13.43
CA VAL A 34 3.29 6.46 -13.11
C VAL A 34 2.48 6.05 -14.34
N ASP A 35 1.98 7.02 -15.10
CA ASP A 35 1.22 6.77 -16.33
C ASP A 35 2.06 6.06 -17.40
N ASN A 36 3.30 6.51 -17.60
CA ASN A 36 4.23 5.93 -18.58
C ASN A 36 4.66 4.51 -18.22
N TYR A 37 4.88 4.23 -16.93
CA TYR A 37 5.31 2.90 -16.48
C TYR A 37 4.13 1.95 -16.29
N PHE A 38 2.90 2.49 -16.23
CA PHE A 38 1.68 1.75 -15.94
C PHE A 38 1.84 0.86 -14.69
N ASN A 39 2.48 1.43 -13.66
CA ASN A 39 2.88 0.80 -12.41
C ASN A 39 3.20 1.90 -11.38
N CYS A 40 3.45 1.53 -10.13
CA CYS A 40 4.04 2.38 -9.09
C CYS A 40 3.15 3.52 -8.58
N GLU A 41 1.85 3.48 -8.85
CA GLU A 41 0.88 4.42 -8.27
C GLU A 41 0.87 4.31 -6.75
N ASP A 42 0.99 3.09 -6.25
CA ASP A 42 1.04 2.78 -4.82
C ASP A 42 2.34 3.28 -4.18
N ILE A 43 3.48 3.11 -4.85
CA ILE A 43 4.77 3.62 -4.39
C ILE A 43 4.73 5.16 -4.35
N ALA A 44 4.25 5.81 -5.41
CA ALA A 44 4.12 7.26 -5.47
C ALA A 44 3.19 7.79 -4.36
N MET A 45 2.07 7.11 -4.12
CA MET A 45 1.16 7.43 -3.01
C MET A 45 1.86 7.29 -1.65
N ASN A 46 2.59 6.20 -1.39
CA ASN A 46 3.32 6.02 -0.13
C ASN A 46 4.42 7.09 0.06
N PHE A 47 5.14 7.47 -1.01
CA PHE A 47 6.11 8.58 -0.97
C PHE A 47 5.43 9.89 -0.58
N LEU A 48 4.28 10.21 -1.18
CA LEU A 48 3.50 11.41 -0.88
C LEU A 48 3.03 11.44 0.58
N LEU A 49 2.40 10.36 1.05
CA LEU A 49 1.89 10.27 2.42
C LEU A 49 3.03 10.38 3.43
N ALA A 50 4.14 9.68 3.21
CA ALA A 50 5.29 9.73 4.10
C ALA A 50 5.94 11.13 4.11
N HIS A 51 6.00 11.79 2.95
CA HIS A 51 6.48 13.17 2.81
C HIS A 51 5.63 14.17 3.60
N ILE A 52 4.30 14.10 3.47
CA ILE A 52 3.37 15.03 4.11
C ILE A 52 3.27 14.76 5.61
N THR A 53 3.02 13.50 6.00
CA THR A 53 2.66 13.16 7.38
C THR A 53 3.85 12.99 8.30
N ARG A 54 5.00 12.66 7.72
CA ARG A 54 6.19 12.20 8.43
C ARG A 54 5.92 11.06 9.42
N LYS A 55 5.01 10.15 9.05
CA LYS A 55 4.64 8.99 9.85
C LYS A 55 4.79 7.69 9.05
N PRO A 56 5.12 6.57 9.70
CA PRO A 56 5.19 5.29 9.04
C PRO A 56 3.79 4.68 8.85
N PRO A 57 3.62 3.72 7.94
CA PRO A 57 2.32 3.11 7.69
C PRO A 57 1.88 2.14 8.81
N LEU A 58 0.58 1.82 8.81
CA LEU A 58 -0.04 0.86 9.71
C LEU A 58 -0.52 -0.35 8.91
N LYS A 59 -0.06 -1.55 9.28
CA LYS A 59 -0.54 -2.80 8.70
C LYS A 59 -1.72 -3.32 9.51
N VAL A 60 -2.77 -3.76 8.83
CA VAL A 60 -3.89 -4.48 9.47
C VAL A 60 -3.91 -5.93 8.99
N THR A 61 -4.50 -6.82 9.79
CA THR A 61 -4.80 -8.17 9.29
C THR A 61 -5.84 -8.11 8.18
N LEU A 62 -5.55 -8.79 7.08
CA LEU A 62 -6.53 -9.12 6.05
C LEU A 62 -7.09 -10.52 6.33
N HIS A 63 -8.42 -10.64 6.35
CA HIS A 63 -9.11 -11.93 6.42
C HIS A 63 -9.38 -12.52 5.02
N TRP A 64 -9.30 -11.70 3.98
CA TRP A 64 -9.66 -12.03 2.61
C TRP A 64 -8.51 -11.72 1.67
N SER A 65 -8.33 -12.55 0.63
CA SER A 65 -7.48 -12.21 -0.51
C SER A 65 -8.29 -11.45 -1.56
N PHE A 66 -7.64 -10.51 -2.25
CA PHE A 66 -8.24 -9.68 -3.30
C PHE A 66 -7.82 -10.17 -4.69
N ASP A 67 -7.76 -11.49 -4.86
CA ASP A 67 -7.31 -12.08 -6.11
C ASP A 67 -8.40 -11.98 -7.17
N CYS A 68 -8.03 -11.57 -8.39
CA CYS A 68 -8.96 -11.56 -9.51
C CYS A 68 -9.13 -12.98 -10.06
N VAL A 69 -10.20 -13.65 -9.66
CA VAL A 69 -10.49 -15.05 -10.05
C VAL A 69 -10.66 -15.22 -11.58
N TYR A 70 -11.11 -14.17 -12.28
CA TYR A 70 -11.39 -14.23 -13.72
C TYR A 70 -10.27 -13.62 -14.59
N CYS A 71 -9.16 -13.19 -13.99
CA CYS A 71 -8.02 -12.62 -14.72
C CYS A 71 -7.05 -13.75 -15.09
N GLY A 72 -6.72 -13.90 -16.39
CA GLY A 72 -5.74 -14.89 -16.84
C GLY A 72 -4.29 -14.52 -16.48
N SER A 73 -3.97 -13.24 -16.47
CA SER A 73 -2.72 -12.68 -15.95
C SER A 73 -2.94 -11.26 -15.46
N THR A 74 -2.09 -10.83 -14.54
CA THR A 74 -2.12 -9.53 -13.90
C THR A 74 -0.81 -8.78 -14.14
N LEU A 75 -0.76 -7.50 -13.75
CA LEU A 75 0.46 -6.69 -13.85
C LEU A 75 1.63 -7.26 -13.04
N HIS A 76 1.33 -7.99 -11.96
CA HIS A 76 2.32 -8.62 -11.09
C HIS A 76 3.01 -9.82 -11.77
N ASP A 77 2.31 -10.50 -12.67
CA ASP A 77 2.82 -11.68 -13.38
C ASP A 77 3.87 -11.36 -14.46
N ARG A 78 4.08 -10.07 -14.77
CA ARG A 78 5.10 -9.67 -15.74
C ARG A 78 6.51 -9.93 -15.19
N PRO A 79 7.43 -10.47 -16.00
CA PRO A 79 8.77 -10.85 -15.53
C PRO A 79 9.60 -9.65 -15.04
N ASP A 80 9.33 -8.46 -15.54
CA ASP A 80 10.03 -7.23 -15.16
C ASP A 80 9.32 -6.44 -14.05
N HIS A 81 8.21 -6.94 -13.49
CA HIS A 81 7.36 -6.21 -12.54
C HIS A 81 8.18 -5.68 -11.35
N TYR A 82 8.94 -6.54 -10.68
CA TYR A 82 9.75 -6.14 -9.53
C TYR A 82 10.89 -5.20 -9.90
N ALA A 83 11.52 -5.41 -11.06
CA ALA A 83 12.56 -4.52 -11.55
C ALA A 83 12.00 -3.12 -11.86
N ALA A 84 10.80 -3.04 -12.43
CA ALA A 84 10.09 -1.78 -12.66
C ALA A 84 9.80 -1.05 -11.33
N ARG A 85 9.31 -1.76 -10.31
CA ARG A 85 9.06 -1.17 -8.98
C ARG A 85 10.34 -0.65 -8.32
N SER A 86 11.44 -1.37 -8.42
CA SER A 86 12.75 -0.88 -7.93
C SER A 86 13.19 0.39 -8.67
N ARG A 87 12.97 0.48 -9.99
CA ARG A 87 13.25 1.71 -10.76
C ARG A 87 12.40 2.88 -10.29
N CYS A 88 11.13 2.66 -9.99
CA CYS A 88 10.24 3.71 -9.47
C CYS A 88 10.73 4.29 -8.14
N ILE A 89 11.15 3.44 -7.20
CA ILE A 89 11.69 3.90 -5.90
C ILE A 89 12.94 4.76 -6.11
N ASN A 90 13.86 4.32 -6.97
CA ASN A 90 15.08 5.07 -7.26
C ASN A 90 14.77 6.42 -7.92
N TRP A 91 13.88 6.42 -8.92
CA TRP A 91 13.47 7.63 -9.62
C TRP A 91 12.79 8.62 -8.66
N LEU A 92 11.85 8.16 -7.83
CA LEU A 92 11.17 8.98 -6.84
C LEU A 92 12.14 9.54 -5.79
N THR A 93 13.07 8.73 -5.31
CA THR A 93 14.10 9.17 -4.35
C THR A 93 14.93 10.30 -4.93
N ASN A 94 15.31 10.20 -6.20
CA ASN A 94 16.05 11.25 -6.91
C ASN A 94 15.18 12.50 -7.11
N HIS A 95 13.91 12.34 -7.49
CA HIS A 95 12.98 13.45 -7.73
C HIS A 95 12.64 14.24 -6.45
N TYR A 96 12.42 13.54 -5.33
CA TYR A 96 12.21 14.17 -4.02
C TYR A 96 13.50 14.71 -3.40
N GLY A 97 14.68 14.28 -3.87
CA GLY A 97 15.99 14.58 -3.30
C GLY A 97 16.33 13.80 -2.03
N TYR A 98 15.45 12.90 -1.58
CA TYR A 98 15.64 12.00 -0.45
C TYR A 98 14.57 10.90 -0.46
N ASN A 99 14.74 9.88 0.39
CA ASN A 99 13.73 8.84 0.60
C ASN A 99 12.82 9.20 1.79
N PRO A 100 11.53 9.54 1.57
CA PRO A 100 10.61 9.89 2.65
C PRO A 100 10.04 8.68 3.39
N LEU A 101 10.16 7.46 2.85
CA LEU A 101 9.54 6.27 3.41
C LEU A 101 10.09 5.96 4.81
N MET A 102 9.18 5.61 5.73
CA MET A 102 9.53 5.24 7.09
C MET A 102 9.08 3.82 7.40
N TYR A 103 9.97 3.06 8.03
CA TYR A 103 9.70 1.70 8.44
C TYR A 103 8.75 1.65 9.65
N SER A 104 7.87 0.66 9.62
CA SER A 104 6.99 0.25 10.71
C SER A 104 7.16 -1.25 10.93
N GLN A 105 6.95 -1.65 12.17
CA GLN A 105 6.70 -3.04 12.54
C GLN A 105 5.29 -3.20 13.10
N TYR A 106 4.54 -2.11 13.21
CA TYR A 106 3.27 -2.09 13.92
C TYR A 106 2.17 -2.73 13.08
N ARG A 107 1.54 -3.73 13.67
CA ARG A 107 0.41 -4.44 13.09
C ARG A 107 -0.79 -4.29 14.02
N ALA A 108 -1.86 -3.72 13.52
CA ALA A 108 -3.15 -3.62 14.20
C ALA A 108 -4.00 -4.83 13.82
N ASP A 109 -4.08 -5.80 14.71
CA ASP A 109 -4.92 -6.97 14.56
C ASP A 109 -6.25 -6.78 15.28
N SER A 110 -7.34 -7.35 14.74
CA SER A 110 -8.59 -7.39 15.48
C SER A 110 -8.38 -8.22 16.76
N VAL A 111 -9.12 -7.90 17.82
CA VAL A 111 -9.05 -8.63 19.10
C VAL A 111 -9.25 -10.14 18.91
N LEU A 112 -9.98 -10.53 17.87
CA LEU A 112 -10.33 -11.91 17.59
C LEU A 112 -9.35 -12.60 16.63
N PHE A 113 -8.32 -11.91 16.16
CA PHE A 113 -7.36 -12.49 15.24
C PHE A 113 -6.70 -13.73 15.86
N LYS A 114 -6.87 -14.89 15.21
CA LYS A 114 -6.42 -16.21 15.70
C LYS A 114 -6.91 -16.60 17.10
N THR A 115 -7.95 -15.94 17.62
CA THR A 115 -8.54 -16.28 18.91
C THR A 115 -9.59 -17.37 18.75
N ARG A 116 -9.52 -18.43 19.56
CA ARG A 116 -10.56 -19.48 19.57
C ARG A 116 -11.82 -18.93 20.23
N ILE A 117 -12.86 -18.71 19.44
CA ILE A 117 -14.16 -18.25 19.94
C ILE A 117 -14.98 -19.47 20.41
N PRO A 118 -15.49 -19.48 21.67
CA PRO A 118 -16.36 -20.54 22.16
C PRO A 118 -17.59 -20.72 21.27
N LEU A 119 -18.05 -21.97 21.07
CA LEU A 119 -19.14 -22.33 20.17
C LEU A 119 -20.40 -21.46 20.36
N GLY A 120 -20.76 -21.14 21.61
CA GLY A 120 -21.93 -20.30 21.93
C GLY A 120 -21.80 -18.81 21.56
N LYS A 121 -20.60 -18.32 21.27
CA LYS A 121 -20.33 -16.91 20.94
C LYS A 121 -19.94 -16.67 19.47
N GLN A 122 -19.77 -17.73 18.67
CA GLN A 122 -19.40 -17.61 17.26
C GLN A 122 -20.42 -16.82 16.43
N LYS A 123 -21.73 -16.90 16.75
CA LYS A 123 -22.77 -16.10 16.07
C LYS A 123 -22.55 -14.58 16.22
N CYS A 124 -22.05 -14.12 17.37
CA CYS A 124 -21.82 -12.70 17.64
C CYS A 124 -20.66 -12.11 16.82
N TYR A 125 -19.75 -12.97 16.36
CA TYR A 125 -18.53 -12.58 15.68
C TYR A 125 -18.43 -13.16 14.27
N LYS A 126 -19.58 -13.58 13.70
CA LYS A 126 -19.65 -14.24 12.39
C LYS A 126 -19.15 -13.37 11.22
N TYR A 127 -19.16 -12.04 11.40
CA TYR A 127 -18.81 -11.05 10.37
C TYR A 127 -17.58 -10.21 10.73
N ILE A 128 -16.92 -10.52 11.85
CA ILE A 128 -15.64 -9.93 12.27
C ILE A 128 -14.54 -10.93 11.93
#